data_AF-A0A269PJG8-F1
#
_entry.id   AF-A0A269PJG8-F1
#
_cell.length_a   1.000
_cell.length_b   1.000
_cell.length_c   1.000
_cell.angle_alpha   90.00
_cell.angle_beta   90.00
_cell.angle_gamma   90.00
#
_symmetry.space_group_name_H-M   'P 1'
#
loop_
_entity.id
_entity.type
_entity.pdbx_description
1 polymer ?
#
loop_
_entity_poly.entity_id
_entity_poly.type
_entity_poly.pdbx_seq_one_letter_code
_entity_poly.pdbx_strand_id
1 'polypeptide(L)'
;MKKIISILLLFFYSSISFASTTLKICNTCSSDSSFEFAAKAEAELGTSSIVKVLNLKDGTIRQFNVELEPLEPGYEERGGVVLNESQVSSADIELATEAVSNKTALRGFFDANSDIPSDVLTSGYATIGRSYNVTALMSYYNNNLGAGQKWSVYWSSLLVLAGKVVNAKVYVSLKFSDGSTLDVKFTGLDSSGNVIFEPLRLIDKDGNIVPLDEKAFKANQNNTYKFSTVQGLQQYLDAAGRYGISVVNVANIPTGTGSVSDIRCDDQNKCRKIN
;
A
#
# COMPACT_ATOMS: atom_id res chain seq x y z
N MET A 1 -50.63 -6.22 50.07
CA MET A 1 -49.21 -6.64 50.04
C MET A 1 -48.93 -7.32 48.71
N LYS A 2 -48.32 -6.61 47.76
CA LYS A 2 -48.07 -7.10 46.39
C LYS A 2 -46.69 -7.77 46.35
N LYS A 3 -46.67 -9.06 46.01
CA LYS A 3 -45.43 -9.82 45.76
C LYS A 3 -44.90 -9.42 44.38
N ILE A 4 -43.73 -8.79 44.34
CA ILE A 4 -42.98 -8.51 43.11
C ILE A 4 -42.11 -9.73 42.84
N ILE A 5 -42.40 -10.44 41.75
CA ILE A 5 -41.62 -11.56 41.25
C ILE A 5 -40.48 -10.97 40.40
N SER A 6 -39.27 -10.92 40.96
CA SER A 6 -38.05 -10.61 40.21
C SER A 6 -37.67 -11.82 39.36
N ILE A 7 -37.92 -11.73 38.05
CA ILE A 7 -37.36 -12.66 37.07
C ILE A 7 -35.93 -12.19 36.77
N LEU A 8 -34.98 -12.84 37.44
CA LEU A 8 -33.55 -12.71 37.20
C LEU A 8 -33.23 -13.40 35.87
N LEU A 9 -33.24 -12.62 34.78
CA LEU A 9 -32.85 -13.09 33.44
C LEU A 9 -31.32 -13.25 33.42
N LEU A 10 -30.86 -14.45 33.80
CA LEU A 10 -29.48 -14.90 33.62
C LEU A 10 -29.18 -14.99 32.11
N PHE A 11 -28.65 -13.90 31.55
CA PHE A 11 -27.94 -13.92 30.27
C PHE A 11 -26.68 -14.78 30.46
N PHE A 12 -26.81 -16.08 30.17
CA PHE A 12 -25.67 -16.93 29.90
C PHE A 12 -25.01 -16.42 28.62
N TYR A 13 -23.99 -15.57 28.78
CA TYR A 13 -23.02 -15.30 27.74
C TYR A 13 -22.23 -16.59 27.51
N SER A 14 -22.74 -17.45 26.66
CA SER A 14 -21.94 -18.52 26.07
C SER A 14 -20.83 -17.87 25.26
N SER A 15 -19.60 -17.94 25.76
CA SER A 15 -18.39 -17.53 25.05
C SER A 15 -18.26 -18.42 23.81
N ILE A 16 -18.75 -17.95 22.67
CA ILE A 16 -18.55 -18.61 21.39
C ILE A 16 -17.05 -18.48 21.10
N SER A 17 -16.33 -19.60 21.16
CA SER A 17 -14.93 -19.66 20.73
C SER A 17 -14.93 -19.56 19.20
N PHE A 18 -14.73 -18.37 18.67
CA PHE A 18 -14.59 -18.16 17.23
C PHE A 18 -13.17 -18.58 16.84
N ALA A 19 -13.05 -19.70 16.11
CA ALA A 19 -11.81 -20.05 15.42
C ALA A 19 -11.37 -18.85 14.56
N SER A 20 -10.13 -18.39 14.73
CA SER A 20 -9.61 -17.27 13.94
C SER A 20 -9.53 -17.72 12.49
N THR A 21 -10.23 -16.99 11.61
CA THR A 21 -10.07 -17.12 10.17
C THR A 21 -9.04 -16.09 9.72
N THR A 22 -8.09 -16.51 8.89
CA THR A 22 -7.02 -15.67 8.34
C THR A 22 -7.02 -15.82 6.83
N LEU A 23 -6.97 -14.70 6.09
CA LEU A 23 -6.76 -14.71 4.64
C LEU A 23 -5.31 -14.38 4.30
N LYS A 24 -4.67 -15.27 3.55
CA LYS A 24 -3.35 -15.09 2.97
C LYS A 24 -3.46 -14.86 1.46
N ILE A 25 -2.96 -13.73 0.98
CA ILE A 25 -2.82 -13.47 -0.47
C ILE A 25 -1.50 -14.08 -0.96
N CYS A 26 -1.58 -14.96 -1.95
CA CYS A 26 -0.42 -15.59 -2.59
C CYS A 26 -0.57 -15.57 -4.12
N ASN A 27 -0.08 -14.50 -4.76
CA ASN A 27 -0.17 -14.33 -6.22
C ASN A 27 0.74 -15.27 -7.02
N THR A 28 1.66 -15.97 -6.35
CA THR A 28 2.59 -16.94 -6.93
C THR A 28 2.20 -18.38 -6.67
N CYS A 29 1.12 -18.62 -5.93
CA CYS A 29 0.67 -19.97 -5.63
C CYS A 29 -0.04 -20.57 -6.83
N SER A 30 0.57 -21.57 -7.47
CA SER A 30 0.06 -22.23 -8.68
C SER A 30 -0.02 -23.76 -8.56
N SER A 31 0.35 -24.33 -7.42
CA SER A 31 0.31 -25.77 -7.14
C SER A 31 -0.13 -26.03 -5.70
N ASP A 32 -0.69 -27.21 -5.42
CA ASP A 32 -1.16 -27.61 -4.08
C ASP A 32 -0.10 -27.33 -3.00
N SER A 33 1.14 -27.77 -3.20
CA SER A 33 2.24 -27.54 -2.26
C SER A 33 2.55 -26.07 -2.00
N SER A 34 2.37 -25.19 -3.00
CA SER A 34 2.58 -23.74 -2.81
C SER A 34 1.47 -23.11 -1.95
N PHE A 35 0.22 -23.55 -2.12
CA PHE A 35 -0.89 -23.14 -1.27
C PHE A 35 -0.72 -23.65 0.17
N GLU A 36 -0.35 -24.92 0.34
CA GLU A 36 -0.06 -25.49 1.66
C GLU A 36 1.07 -24.73 2.36
N PHE A 37 2.18 -24.45 1.68
CA PHE A 37 3.30 -23.71 2.25
C PHE A 37 2.87 -22.30 2.71
N ALA A 38 2.09 -21.60 1.89
CA ALA A 38 1.55 -20.29 2.25
C ALA A 38 0.61 -20.36 3.46
N ALA A 39 -0.17 -21.44 3.61
CA ALA A 39 -1.04 -21.65 4.77
C ALA A 39 -0.25 -21.98 6.04
N LYS A 40 0.77 -22.85 5.96
CA LYS A 40 1.65 -23.20 7.09
C LYS A 40 2.39 -22.00 7.65
N ALA A 41 2.74 -21.03 6.81
CA ALA A 41 3.42 -19.81 7.22
C ALA A 41 2.58 -18.91 8.16
N GLU A 42 1.26 -19.14 8.25
CA GLU A 42 0.35 -18.41 9.13
C GLU A 42 0.01 -19.20 10.41
N ALA A 43 0.64 -20.36 10.64
CA ALA A 43 0.40 -21.17 11.84
C ALA A 43 0.91 -20.46 13.11
N GLU A 44 0.06 -20.34 14.13
CA GLU A 44 0.42 -19.82 15.45
C GLU A 44 0.41 -20.94 16.51
N LEU A 45 1.43 -20.94 17.39
CA LEU A 45 1.61 -21.96 18.42
C LEU A 45 0.37 -22.09 19.32
N GLY A 46 -0.12 -23.32 19.47
CA GLY A 46 -1.22 -23.64 20.39
C GLY A 46 -2.60 -23.16 19.92
N THR A 47 -2.75 -22.81 18.64
CA THR A 47 -4.04 -22.41 18.06
C THR A 47 -4.39 -23.26 16.85
N SER A 48 -5.66 -23.61 16.73
CA SER A 48 -6.24 -24.12 15.49
C SER A 48 -6.86 -22.94 14.74
N SER A 49 -6.43 -22.72 13.51
CA SER A 49 -6.86 -21.58 12.68
C SER A 49 -7.32 -22.04 11.30
N ILE A 50 -8.31 -21.33 10.76
CA ILE A 50 -8.76 -21.53 9.38
C ILE A 50 -7.98 -20.55 8.51
N VAL A 51 -7.09 -21.05 7.68
CA VAL A 51 -6.29 -20.24 6.76
C VAL A 51 -6.84 -20.39 5.34
N LYS A 52 -7.38 -19.29 4.82
CA LYS A 52 -7.78 -19.16 3.42
C LYS A 52 -6.60 -18.61 2.63
N VAL A 53 -6.21 -19.27 1.55
CA VAL A 53 -5.13 -18.81 0.67
C VAL A 53 -5.73 -18.45 -0.69
N LEU A 54 -5.63 -17.18 -1.06
CA LEU A 54 -6.19 -16.61 -2.29
C LEU A 54 -5.09 -16.20 -3.27
N ASN A 55 -5.18 -16.69 -4.50
CA ASN A 55 -4.39 -16.18 -5.61
C ASN A 55 -5.19 -15.09 -6.36
N LEU A 56 -4.82 -13.82 -6.18
CA LEU A 56 -5.50 -12.69 -6.86
C LEU A 56 -5.12 -12.54 -8.34
N LYS A 57 -4.39 -13.49 -8.94
CA LYS A 57 -4.13 -13.52 -10.39
C LYS A 57 -5.25 -14.22 -11.14
N ASP A 58 -5.76 -15.33 -10.60
CA ASP A 58 -6.76 -16.19 -11.23
C ASP A 58 -8.05 -16.39 -10.40
N GLY A 59 -8.04 -15.97 -9.13
CA GLY A 59 -9.20 -16.09 -8.24
C GLY A 59 -9.28 -17.41 -7.50
N THR A 60 -8.27 -18.28 -7.64
CA THR A 60 -8.23 -19.56 -6.94
C THR A 60 -8.09 -19.31 -5.44
N ILE A 61 -9.04 -19.86 -4.67
CA ILE A 61 -9.03 -19.84 -3.22
C ILE A 61 -9.03 -21.28 -2.70
N ARG A 62 -8.21 -21.54 -1.68
CA ARG A 62 -8.14 -22.80 -0.93
C ARG A 62 -8.25 -22.53 0.56
N GLN A 63 -8.80 -23.46 1.31
CA GLN A 63 -8.99 -23.32 2.76
C GLN A 63 -8.34 -24.48 3.50
N PHE A 64 -7.56 -24.15 4.53
CA PHE A 64 -6.83 -25.13 5.33
C PHE A 64 -7.17 -24.94 6.80
N ASN A 65 -7.36 -26.05 7.51
CA ASN A 65 -7.31 -26.08 8.95
C ASN A 65 -5.84 -26.32 9.33
N VAL A 66 -5.25 -25.32 9.98
CA VAL A 66 -3.83 -25.33 10.37
C VAL A 66 -3.75 -25.40 11.88
N GLU A 67 -3.07 -26.44 12.37
CA GLU A 67 -2.84 -26.67 13.79
C GLU A 67 -1.34 -26.89 14.01
N LEU A 68 -0.75 -26.09 14.90
CA LEU A 68 0.64 -26.26 15.30
C LEU A 68 0.67 -27.01 16.62
N GLU A 69 0.98 -28.31 16.54
CA GLU A 69 1.08 -29.17 17.71
C GLU A 69 2.35 -28.80 18.49
N PRO A 70 2.25 -28.54 19.82
CA PRO A 70 3.42 -28.25 20.64
C PRO A 70 4.35 -29.47 20.67
N LEU A 71 5.66 -29.22 20.61
CA LEU A 71 6.65 -30.26 20.80
C LEU A 71 6.56 -30.80 22.23
N GLU A 72 6.15 -32.05 22.40
CA GLU A 72 6.13 -32.69 23.71
C GLU A 72 7.57 -32.95 24.20
N PRO A 73 7.96 -32.49 25.41
CA PRO A 73 9.29 -32.75 25.95
C PRO A 73 9.56 -34.27 26.04
N GLY A 74 10.57 -34.75 25.32
CA GLY A 74 10.94 -36.18 25.28
C GLY A 74 10.51 -36.92 24.01
N TYR A 75 9.79 -36.27 23.10
CA TYR A 75 9.48 -36.80 21.76
C TYR A 75 10.01 -35.84 20.69
N GLU A 76 11.23 -36.08 20.20
CA GLU A 76 11.87 -35.24 19.16
C GLU A 76 11.10 -35.20 17.83
N GLU A 77 10.17 -36.14 17.61
CA GLU A 77 9.39 -36.28 16.37
C GLU A 77 7.89 -35.95 16.51
N ARG A 78 7.40 -35.66 17.73
CA ARG A 78 5.99 -35.28 17.96
C ARG A 78 5.85 -33.79 18.15
N GLY A 79 5.85 -33.09 17.02
CA GLY A 79 5.47 -31.69 16.90
C GLY A 79 5.63 -31.27 15.44
N GLY A 80 4.71 -30.44 14.96
CA GLY A 80 4.68 -30.07 13.56
C GLY A 80 3.43 -29.31 13.19
N VAL A 81 3.44 -28.76 11.97
CA VAL A 81 2.25 -28.12 11.41
C VAL A 81 1.38 -29.20 10.78
N VAL A 82 0.27 -29.53 11.43
CA VAL A 82 -0.80 -30.35 10.86
C VAL A 82 -1.61 -29.45 9.95
N LEU A 83 -1.82 -29.89 8.71
CA LEU A 83 -2.53 -29.14 7.70
C LEU A 83 -3.56 -30.05 7.03
N ASN A 84 -4.83 -29.71 7.17
CA ASN A 84 -5.94 -30.41 6.52
C ASN A 84 -6.67 -29.45 5.59
N GLU A 85 -6.71 -29.77 4.30
CA GLU A 85 -7.53 -29.01 3.35
C GLU A 85 -9.03 -29.23 3.65
N SER A 86 -9.80 -28.16 3.57
CA SER A 86 -11.25 -28.15 3.79
C SER A 86 -11.94 -27.48 2.62
N GLN A 87 -13.23 -27.77 2.45
CA GLN A 87 -14.01 -27.18 1.37
C GLN A 87 -14.18 -25.67 1.57
N VAL A 88 -13.93 -24.91 0.51
CA VAL A 88 -14.22 -23.49 0.45
C VAL A 88 -15.71 -23.30 0.22
N SER A 89 -16.33 -22.38 0.96
CA SER A 89 -17.76 -22.08 0.78
C SER A 89 -18.03 -21.42 -0.58
N SER A 90 -19.23 -21.61 -1.14
CA SER A 90 -19.62 -20.93 -2.38
C SER A 90 -19.58 -19.41 -2.26
N ALA A 91 -19.92 -18.87 -1.08
CA ALA A 91 -19.83 -17.44 -0.79
C ALA A 91 -18.37 -16.94 -0.85
N ASP A 92 -17.41 -17.69 -0.30
CA ASP A 92 -15.99 -17.32 -0.38
C ASP A 92 -15.46 -17.38 -1.82
N ILE A 93 -15.93 -18.34 -2.63
CA ILE A 93 -15.57 -18.42 -4.07
C ILE A 93 -16.11 -17.20 -4.82
N GLU A 94 -17.34 -16.78 -4.53
CA GLU A 94 -17.95 -15.58 -5.13
C GLU A 94 -17.16 -14.32 -4.76
N LEU A 95 -16.83 -14.14 -3.47
CA LEU A 95 -16.03 -13.01 -2.99
C LEU A 95 -14.61 -13.00 -3.58
N ALA A 96 -13.98 -14.18 -3.75
CA ALA A 96 -12.68 -14.30 -4.40
C ALA A 96 -12.75 -13.87 -5.87
N THR A 97 -13.79 -14.29 -6.58
CA THR A 97 -14.06 -13.92 -7.97
C THR A 97 -14.29 -12.41 -8.10
N GLU A 98 -15.11 -11.85 -7.22
CA GLU A 98 -15.38 -10.42 -7.14
C GLU A 98 -14.11 -9.61 -6.84
N ALA A 99 -13.28 -10.07 -5.92
CA ALA A 99 -12.00 -9.42 -5.61
C ALA A 99 -11.07 -9.37 -6.83
N VAL A 100 -10.97 -10.44 -7.62
CA VAL A 100 -10.16 -10.45 -8.85
C VAL A 100 -10.75 -9.56 -9.94
N SER A 101 -12.07 -9.61 -10.14
CA SER A 101 -12.78 -8.75 -11.08
C SER A 101 -12.54 -7.27 -10.75
N ASN A 102 -12.73 -6.88 -9.49
CA ASN A 102 -12.55 -5.50 -9.06
C ASN A 102 -11.08 -5.07 -9.08
N LYS A 103 -10.13 -5.93 -8.71
CA LYS A 103 -8.69 -5.64 -8.90
C LYS A 103 -8.36 -5.33 -10.36
N THR A 104 -8.90 -6.11 -11.29
CA THR A 104 -8.70 -5.92 -12.73
C THR A 104 -9.35 -4.62 -13.19
N ALA A 105 -10.58 -4.35 -12.76
CA ALA A 105 -11.29 -3.11 -13.09
C ALA A 105 -10.58 -1.87 -12.53
N LEU A 106 -10.01 -1.95 -11.33
CA LEU A 106 -9.22 -0.90 -10.70
C LEU A 106 -7.94 -0.64 -11.47
N ARG A 107 -7.21 -1.69 -11.85
CA ARG A 107 -6.01 -1.56 -12.66
C ARG A 107 -6.33 -0.90 -14.01
N GLY A 108 -7.34 -1.40 -14.72
CA GLY A 108 -7.76 -0.81 -16.00
C GLY A 108 -8.22 0.64 -15.86
N PHE A 109 -8.83 0.99 -14.72
CA PHE A 109 -9.17 2.36 -14.40
C PHE A 109 -7.93 3.27 -14.28
N PHE A 110 -6.93 2.88 -13.48
CA PHE A 110 -5.70 3.66 -13.32
C PHE A 110 -4.84 3.66 -14.59
N ASP A 111 -4.86 2.58 -15.38
CA ASP A 111 -4.18 2.56 -16.67
C ASP A 111 -4.79 3.62 -17.62
N ALA A 112 -6.11 3.79 -17.61
CA ALA A 112 -6.82 4.76 -18.44
C ALA A 112 -6.82 6.20 -17.88
N ASN A 113 -6.58 6.38 -16.57
CA ASN A 113 -6.68 7.66 -15.86
C ASN A 113 -5.43 7.92 -15.02
N SER A 114 -4.27 7.47 -15.49
CA SER A 114 -2.99 7.67 -14.80
C SER A 114 -2.53 9.12 -14.88
N ASP A 115 -2.97 9.86 -15.89
CA ASP A 115 -2.62 11.26 -16.09
C ASP A 115 -3.39 12.18 -15.15
N ILE A 116 -2.65 12.95 -14.36
CA ILE A 116 -3.16 13.96 -13.43
C ILE A 116 -3.30 15.28 -14.19
N PRO A 117 -4.52 15.85 -14.23
CA PRO A 117 -4.76 17.16 -14.83
C PRO A 117 -3.93 18.26 -14.15
N SER A 118 -3.44 19.22 -14.94
CA SER A 118 -2.53 20.27 -14.47
C SER A 118 -3.18 21.27 -13.51
N ASP A 119 -4.51 21.37 -13.53
CA ASP A 119 -5.35 22.13 -12.59
C ASP A 119 -5.47 21.46 -11.22
N VAL A 120 -5.28 20.13 -11.13
CA VAL A 120 -5.15 19.40 -9.87
C VAL A 120 -3.74 19.58 -9.32
N LEU A 121 -2.74 19.12 -10.07
CA LEU A 121 -1.32 19.26 -9.74
C LEU A 121 -0.49 19.23 -11.01
N THR A 122 0.34 20.27 -11.21
CA THR A 122 1.19 20.37 -12.39
C THR A 122 2.39 19.41 -12.35
N SER A 123 2.90 19.10 -11.15
CA SER A 123 4.17 18.41 -10.94
C SER A 123 4.15 17.52 -9.70
N GLY A 124 4.81 16.37 -9.78
CA GLY A 124 5.01 15.49 -8.62
C GLY A 124 5.82 16.16 -7.51
N TYR A 125 6.70 17.12 -7.82
CA TYR A 125 7.39 17.94 -6.82
C TYR A 125 6.44 18.71 -5.91
N ALA A 126 5.22 19.02 -6.36
CA ALA A 126 4.22 19.69 -5.55
C ALA A 126 3.72 18.80 -4.39
N THR A 127 3.84 17.48 -4.49
CA THR A 127 3.39 16.54 -3.44
C THR A 127 4.37 16.46 -2.25
N ILE A 128 5.63 16.84 -2.44
CA ILE A 128 6.69 16.72 -1.45
C ILE A 128 6.52 17.74 -0.32
N GLY A 129 6.47 17.28 0.93
CA GLY A 129 6.33 18.15 2.12
C GLY A 129 5.02 18.93 2.20
N ARG A 130 4.00 18.59 1.38
CA ARG A 130 2.73 19.31 1.29
C ARG A 130 1.55 18.33 1.36
N SER A 131 1.14 17.99 2.58
CA SER A 131 0.03 17.06 2.83
C SER A 131 -1.26 17.47 2.09
N TYR A 132 -1.56 18.77 2.01
CA TYR A 132 -2.74 19.27 1.33
C TYR A 132 -2.76 18.97 -0.18
N ASN A 133 -1.60 18.89 -0.85
CA ASN A 133 -1.51 18.51 -2.27
C ASN A 133 -1.74 17.01 -2.44
N VAL A 134 -1.25 16.18 -1.51
CA VAL A 134 -1.55 14.75 -1.49
C VAL A 134 -3.06 14.54 -1.26
N THR A 135 -3.68 15.32 -0.37
CA THR A 135 -5.13 15.32 -0.15
C THR A 135 -5.89 15.77 -1.39
N ALA A 136 -5.44 16.79 -2.11
CA ALA A 136 -6.08 17.23 -3.36
C ALA A 136 -6.05 16.11 -4.43
N LEU A 137 -4.93 15.40 -4.54
CA LEU A 137 -4.79 14.24 -5.42
C LEU A 137 -5.73 13.09 -5.01
N MET A 138 -5.81 12.80 -3.71
CA MET A 138 -6.76 11.84 -3.15
C MET A 138 -8.20 12.21 -3.51
N SER A 139 -8.58 13.47 -3.24
CA SER A 139 -9.91 13.98 -3.55
C SER A 139 -10.22 13.92 -5.04
N TYR A 140 -9.25 14.20 -5.92
CA TYR A 140 -9.44 14.06 -7.36
C TYR A 140 -9.86 12.62 -7.74
N TYR A 141 -9.16 11.61 -7.25
CA TYR A 141 -9.49 10.21 -7.56
C TYR A 141 -10.75 9.70 -6.85
N ASN A 142 -11.02 10.18 -5.62
CA ASN A 142 -12.23 9.83 -4.89
C ASN A 142 -13.49 10.47 -5.51
N ASN A 143 -13.38 11.70 -6.02
CA ASN A 143 -14.52 12.48 -6.52
C ASN A 143 -14.84 12.22 -8.00
N ASN A 144 -13.83 12.01 -8.85
CA ASN A 144 -14.10 11.89 -10.28
C ASN A 144 -14.80 10.58 -10.65
N LEU A 145 -14.89 9.60 -9.75
CA LEU A 145 -14.96 8.21 -10.19
C LEU A 145 -15.79 7.31 -9.28
N GLY A 146 -16.57 6.43 -9.92
CA GLY A 146 -17.01 5.15 -9.35
C GLY A 146 -15.85 4.22 -8.95
N ALA A 147 -14.60 4.69 -9.00
CA ALA A 147 -13.44 4.04 -8.39
C ALA A 147 -13.61 3.91 -6.88
N GLY A 148 -14.22 4.88 -6.19
CA GLY A 148 -14.55 4.73 -4.76
C GLY A 148 -15.47 3.52 -4.50
N GLN A 149 -16.49 3.33 -5.35
CA GLN A 149 -17.35 2.14 -5.28
C GLN A 149 -16.59 0.85 -5.62
N LYS A 150 -15.86 0.80 -6.74
CA LYS A 150 -15.08 -0.40 -7.13
C LYS A 150 -13.99 -0.75 -6.11
N TRP A 151 -13.39 0.27 -5.50
CA TRP A 151 -12.38 0.15 -4.46
C TRP A 151 -13.00 -0.32 -3.15
N SER A 152 -14.14 0.27 -2.75
CA SER A 152 -14.91 -0.20 -1.60
C SER A 152 -15.32 -1.65 -1.77
N VAL A 153 -15.76 -2.05 -2.96
CA VAL A 153 -16.15 -3.44 -3.23
C VAL A 153 -14.91 -4.35 -3.19
N TYR A 154 -13.80 -3.99 -3.85
CA TYR A 154 -12.54 -4.76 -3.78
C TYR A 154 -12.10 -5.00 -2.33
N TRP A 155 -12.08 -3.95 -1.52
CA TRP A 155 -11.68 -4.06 -0.11
C TRP A 155 -12.70 -4.76 0.76
N SER A 156 -14.00 -4.55 0.53
CA SER A 156 -15.02 -5.28 1.27
C SER A 156 -14.94 -6.77 0.99
N SER A 157 -14.74 -7.20 -0.26
CA SER A 157 -14.60 -8.62 -0.58
C SER A 157 -13.40 -9.23 0.12
N LEU A 158 -12.25 -8.52 0.16
CA LEU A 158 -11.07 -8.97 0.91
C LEU A 158 -11.27 -8.98 2.43
N LEU A 159 -11.92 -7.97 3.00
CA LEU A 159 -12.18 -7.89 4.44
C LEU A 159 -13.13 -9.00 4.90
N VAL A 160 -14.18 -9.28 4.12
CA VAL A 160 -15.13 -10.37 4.42
C VAL A 160 -14.42 -11.72 4.34
N LEU A 161 -13.59 -11.95 3.33
CA LEU A 161 -12.81 -13.20 3.19
C LEU A 161 -11.85 -13.41 4.36
N ALA A 162 -11.28 -12.34 4.89
CA ALA A 162 -10.25 -12.40 5.91
C ALA A 162 -10.75 -12.44 7.34
N GLY A 163 -11.96 -11.94 7.61
CA GLY A 163 -12.45 -11.72 8.98
C GLY A 163 -11.63 -10.68 9.78
N LYS A 164 -10.52 -10.16 9.23
CA LYS A 164 -9.61 -9.14 9.79
C LYS A 164 -9.00 -8.28 8.66
N VAL A 165 -8.46 -7.11 9.00
CA VAL A 165 -7.87 -6.17 8.04
C VAL A 165 -6.63 -6.80 7.36
N VAL A 166 -6.72 -7.05 6.05
CA VAL A 166 -5.62 -7.61 5.24
C VAL A 166 -4.76 -6.48 4.68
N ASN A 167 -3.43 -6.62 4.72
CA ASN A 167 -2.51 -5.67 4.08
C ASN A 167 -2.37 -5.95 2.58
N ALA A 168 -3.46 -5.82 1.81
CA ALA A 168 -3.43 -5.98 0.36
C ALA A 168 -2.83 -4.73 -0.28
N LYS A 169 -1.62 -4.86 -0.85
CA LYS A 169 -0.90 -3.75 -1.46
C LYS A 169 -1.17 -3.69 -2.96
N VAL A 170 -1.90 -2.67 -3.40
CA VAL A 170 -2.01 -2.31 -4.82
C VAL A 170 -1.02 -1.18 -5.09
N TYR A 171 -0.38 -1.22 -6.25
CA TYR A 171 0.60 -0.23 -6.68
C TYR A 171 0.16 0.35 -8.02
N VAL A 172 0.15 1.68 -8.13
CA VAL A 172 -0.11 2.37 -9.41
C VAL A 172 0.91 3.48 -9.60
N SER A 173 1.09 3.85 -10.86
CA SER A 173 2.00 4.90 -11.29
C SER A 173 1.18 6.03 -11.88
N LEU A 174 1.23 7.19 -11.24
CA LEU A 174 0.46 8.38 -11.64
C LEU A 174 1.38 9.34 -12.38
N LYS A 175 0.95 9.88 -13.50
CA LYS A 175 1.74 10.77 -14.37
C LYS A 175 1.26 12.20 -14.23
N PHE A 176 2.21 13.14 -14.12
CA PHE A 176 1.92 14.56 -14.06
C PHE A 176 2.15 15.22 -15.40
N SER A 177 1.52 16.38 -15.61
CA SER A 177 1.66 17.17 -16.85
C SER A 177 3.09 17.62 -17.15
N ASP A 178 3.96 17.72 -16.15
CA ASP A 178 5.38 18.06 -16.32
C ASP A 178 6.27 16.87 -16.73
N GLY A 179 5.69 15.68 -16.88
CA GLY A 179 6.38 14.43 -17.23
C GLY A 179 6.91 13.66 -16.02
N SER A 180 6.75 14.17 -14.79
CA SER A 180 7.07 13.40 -13.58
C SER A 180 6.05 12.30 -13.33
N THR A 181 6.46 11.28 -12.58
CA THR A 181 5.66 10.10 -12.26
C THR A 181 5.74 9.81 -10.76
N LEU A 182 4.59 9.65 -10.10
CA LEU A 182 4.48 9.26 -8.70
C LEU A 182 3.92 7.85 -8.58
N ASP A 183 4.76 6.93 -8.13
CA ASP A 183 4.32 5.61 -7.72
C ASP A 183 3.67 5.72 -6.34
N VAL A 184 2.43 5.25 -6.24
CA VAL A 184 1.68 5.24 -4.99
C VAL A 184 1.25 3.81 -4.63
N LYS A 185 1.25 3.53 -3.34
CA LYS A 185 0.70 2.32 -2.75
C LYS A 185 -0.64 2.65 -2.14
N PHE A 186 -1.62 1.85 -2.43
CA PHE A 186 -2.88 1.94 -1.72
C PHE A 186 -2.81 1.15 -0.42
N THR A 187 -3.19 1.79 0.67
CA THR A 187 -3.12 1.20 2.01
C THR A 187 -4.47 0.79 2.55
N GLY A 188 -5.57 1.35 2.03
CA GLY A 188 -6.92 0.98 2.43
C GLY A 188 -7.94 2.07 2.18
N LEU A 189 -8.90 2.13 3.10
CA LEU A 189 -10.00 3.09 3.14
C LEU A 189 -9.99 3.84 4.48
N ASP A 190 -10.33 5.12 4.45
CA ASP A 190 -10.62 5.87 5.67
C ASP A 190 -12.03 5.53 6.21
N SER A 191 -12.40 6.11 7.36
CA SER A 191 -13.71 5.90 7.97
C SER A 191 -14.90 6.41 7.13
N SER A 192 -14.63 7.20 6.10
CA SER A 192 -15.62 7.72 5.15
C SER A 192 -15.65 6.93 3.83
N GLY A 193 -14.87 5.85 3.72
CA GLY A 193 -14.79 5.05 2.51
C GLY A 193 -13.95 5.69 1.40
N ASN A 194 -13.13 6.70 1.71
CA ASN A 194 -12.21 7.28 0.76
C ASN A 194 -10.92 6.48 0.68
N VAL A 195 -10.37 6.41 -0.53
CA VAL A 195 -9.10 5.73 -0.79
C VAL A 195 -7.93 6.47 -0.13
N ILE A 196 -7.10 5.72 0.60
CA ILE A 196 -5.84 6.22 1.15
C ILE A 196 -4.68 5.73 0.30
N PHE A 197 -3.87 6.68 -0.17
CA PHE A 197 -2.65 6.43 -0.93
C PHE A 197 -1.44 6.84 -0.08
N GLU A 198 -0.37 6.06 -0.22
CA GLU A 198 0.94 6.32 0.35
C GLU A 198 1.93 6.51 -0.82
N PRO A 199 2.50 7.72 -0.99
CA PRO A 199 3.59 7.95 -1.94
C PRO A 199 4.76 7.00 -1.67
N LEU A 200 5.23 6.29 -2.70
CA LEU A 200 6.38 5.38 -2.59
C LEU A 200 7.62 5.91 -3.27
N ARG A 201 7.45 6.44 -4.48
CA ARG A 201 8.57 6.88 -5.30
C ARG A 201 8.12 7.98 -6.25
N LEU A 202 8.84 9.09 -6.26
CA LEU A 202 8.69 10.13 -7.27
C LEU A 202 9.87 10.03 -8.24
N ILE A 203 9.56 9.93 -9.53
CA ILE A 203 10.52 10.00 -10.62
C ILE A 203 10.23 11.28 -11.40
N ASP A 204 11.20 12.18 -11.52
CA ASP A 204 11.00 13.39 -12.32
C ASP A 204 11.13 13.13 -13.83
N LYS A 205 10.85 14.14 -14.65
CA LYS A 205 10.94 14.05 -16.11
C LYS A 205 12.34 13.70 -16.63
N ASP A 206 13.37 13.93 -15.83
CA ASP A 206 14.77 13.69 -16.17
C ASP A 206 15.24 12.29 -15.70
N GLY A 207 14.35 11.53 -15.07
CA GLY A 207 14.60 10.18 -14.57
C GLY A 207 15.22 10.12 -13.17
N ASN A 208 15.27 11.24 -12.45
CA ASN A 208 15.78 11.24 -11.08
C ASN A 208 14.77 10.64 -10.11
N ILE A 209 15.25 9.82 -9.18
CA ILE A 209 14.44 9.38 -8.04
C ILE A 209 14.52 10.46 -6.96
N VAL A 210 13.41 11.18 -6.78
CA VAL A 210 13.31 12.29 -5.83
C VAL A 210 12.98 11.74 -4.44
N PRO A 211 13.74 12.09 -3.39
CA PRO A 211 13.42 11.70 -2.03
C PRO A 211 12.05 12.24 -1.58
N LEU A 212 11.29 11.45 -0.82
CA LEU A 212 9.92 11.80 -0.42
C LEU A 212 9.81 12.38 1.00
N ASP A 213 10.86 12.25 1.81
CA ASP A 213 10.89 12.69 3.20
C ASP A 213 12.28 13.24 3.59
N GLU A 214 12.34 13.92 4.73
CA GLU A 214 13.55 14.55 5.25
C GLU A 214 14.71 13.55 5.42
N LYS A 215 14.44 12.35 5.92
CA LYS A 215 15.46 11.33 6.17
C LYS A 215 16.07 10.88 4.84
N ALA A 216 15.24 10.65 3.83
CA ALA A 216 15.67 10.25 2.51
C ALA A 216 16.45 11.39 1.81
N PHE A 217 16.05 12.64 1.95
CA PHE A 217 16.82 13.77 1.42
C PHE A 217 18.21 13.87 2.09
N LYS A 218 18.31 13.74 3.41
CA LYS A 218 19.60 13.73 4.12
C LYS A 218 20.48 12.56 3.70
N ALA A 219 19.91 11.37 3.55
CA ALA A 219 20.65 10.19 3.11
C ALA A 219 21.19 10.33 1.68
N ASN A 220 20.50 11.09 0.83
CA ASN A 220 20.84 11.28 -0.58
C ASN A 220 21.51 12.62 -0.89
N GLN A 221 21.97 13.38 0.13
CA GLN A 221 22.57 14.71 -0.05
C GLN A 221 23.81 14.73 -0.96
N ASN A 222 24.51 13.59 -1.07
CA ASN A 222 25.70 13.42 -1.88
C ASN A 222 25.42 12.78 -3.26
N ASN A 223 24.16 12.45 -3.57
CA ASN A 223 23.81 11.88 -4.86
C ASN A 223 23.89 12.95 -5.95
N THR A 224 24.16 12.48 -7.16
CA THR A 224 24.16 13.30 -8.36
C THR A 224 22.79 13.26 -9.02
N TYR A 225 22.22 14.44 -9.25
CA TYR A 225 20.96 14.61 -9.96
C TYR A 225 21.19 15.29 -11.32
N LYS A 226 20.38 14.90 -12.32
CA LYS A 226 20.45 15.45 -13.68
C LYS A 226 19.23 16.32 -13.94
N PHE A 227 19.42 17.57 -14.38
CA PHE A 227 18.28 18.43 -14.73
C PHE A 227 18.42 18.94 -16.16
N SER A 228 17.43 18.68 -17.02
CA SER A 228 17.41 19.22 -18.39
C SER A 228 17.06 20.71 -18.42
N THR A 229 16.47 21.24 -17.34
CA THR A 229 15.97 22.62 -17.27
C THR A 229 16.21 23.25 -15.90
N VAL A 230 16.43 24.57 -15.88
CA VAL A 230 16.54 25.36 -14.64
C VAL A 230 15.28 25.24 -13.77
N GLN A 231 14.10 25.18 -14.40
CA GLN A 231 12.83 24.99 -13.68
C GLN A 231 12.79 23.68 -12.89
N GLY A 232 13.23 22.57 -13.49
CA GLY A 232 13.28 21.27 -12.81
C GLY A 232 14.22 21.27 -11.59
N LEU A 233 15.38 21.90 -11.73
CA LEU A 233 16.30 22.12 -10.62
C LEU A 233 15.67 22.96 -9.50
N GLN A 234 15.00 24.06 -9.86
CA GLN A 234 14.33 24.90 -8.87
C GLN A 234 13.23 24.14 -8.14
N GLN A 235 12.42 23.35 -8.84
CA GLN A 235 11.39 22.52 -8.22
C GLN A 235 11.97 21.50 -7.24
N TYR A 236 13.12 20.90 -7.57
CA TYR A 236 13.85 19.99 -6.69
C TYR A 236 14.37 20.71 -5.43
N LEU A 237 15.03 21.87 -5.61
CA LEU A 237 15.53 22.67 -4.49
C LEU A 237 14.38 23.16 -3.59
N ASP A 238 13.26 23.58 -4.17
CA ASP A 238 12.06 23.98 -3.43
C ASP A 238 11.46 22.81 -2.63
N ALA A 239 11.51 21.59 -3.17
CA ALA A 239 11.04 20.39 -2.49
C ALA A 239 11.96 20.03 -1.30
N ALA A 240 13.28 20.05 -1.50
CA ALA A 240 14.26 19.84 -0.44
C ALA A 240 14.18 20.92 0.65
N GLY A 241 14.01 22.18 0.25
CA GLY A 241 13.90 23.33 1.14
C GLY A 241 12.71 23.26 2.09
N ARG A 242 11.62 22.57 1.72
CA ARG A 242 10.47 22.32 2.63
C ARG A 242 10.84 21.46 3.83
N TYR A 243 11.91 20.67 3.73
CA TYR A 243 12.48 19.90 4.83
C TYR A 243 13.71 20.59 5.46
N GLY A 244 13.97 21.85 5.10
CA GLY A 244 15.15 22.58 5.55
C GLY A 244 16.47 22.02 5.01
N ILE A 245 16.42 21.30 3.87
CA ILE A 245 17.59 20.65 3.28
C ILE A 245 18.11 21.48 2.11
N SER A 246 19.41 21.67 2.17
CA SER A 246 20.23 22.43 1.23
C SER A 246 21.03 21.44 0.39
N VAL A 247 20.78 21.36 -0.92
CA VAL A 247 21.41 20.34 -1.79
C VAL A 247 22.57 20.91 -2.59
N VAL A 248 23.71 20.22 -2.56
CA VAL A 248 25.02 20.80 -2.92
C VAL A 248 25.61 20.32 -4.26
N ASN A 249 25.09 19.25 -4.87
CA ASN A 249 25.75 18.62 -6.04
C ASN A 249 24.80 18.46 -7.24
N VAL A 250 25.06 19.20 -8.34
CA VAL A 250 24.26 19.16 -9.58
C VAL A 250 25.22 18.97 -10.76
N ALA A 251 25.25 17.77 -11.37
CA ALA A 251 26.34 17.45 -12.31
C ALA A 251 26.17 18.00 -13.73
N ASN A 252 24.96 18.27 -14.21
CA ASN A 252 24.75 18.74 -15.59
C ASN A 252 23.44 19.51 -15.76
N ILE A 253 23.53 20.74 -16.28
CA ILE A 253 22.42 21.53 -16.78
C ILE A 253 22.77 21.92 -18.23
N PRO A 254 21.95 21.56 -19.25
CA PRO A 254 22.22 21.94 -20.64
C PRO A 254 22.38 23.45 -20.78
N THR A 255 23.53 23.87 -21.28
CA THR A 255 23.94 25.27 -21.41
C THR A 255 23.26 25.95 -22.61
N GLY A 256 22.10 26.55 -22.34
CA GLY A 256 21.75 27.81 -22.99
C GLY A 256 22.60 28.94 -22.39
N THR A 257 23.81 29.15 -22.93
CA THR A 257 24.80 30.22 -22.65
C THR A 257 25.17 30.60 -21.20
N GLY A 258 24.88 29.77 -20.20
CA GLY A 258 25.50 29.88 -18.88
C GLY A 258 25.53 28.55 -18.14
N SER A 259 26.72 27.98 -17.92
CA SER A 259 26.89 26.75 -17.14
C SER A 259 26.77 27.05 -15.65
N VAL A 260 25.97 26.26 -14.94
CA VAL A 260 26.06 26.07 -13.50
C VAL A 260 26.49 24.63 -13.31
N SER A 261 27.76 24.41 -12.99
CA SER A 261 28.31 23.07 -12.80
C SER A 261 28.29 22.61 -11.35
N ASP A 262 28.01 23.49 -10.37
CA ASP A 262 27.80 23.11 -8.98
C ASP A 262 26.98 24.19 -8.26
N ILE A 263 25.99 23.79 -7.45
CA ILE A 263 25.26 24.71 -6.56
C ILE A 263 25.60 24.31 -5.15
N ARG A 264 26.39 25.11 -4.42
CA ARG A 264 26.65 24.89 -2.99
C ARG A 264 25.74 25.76 -2.14
N CYS A 265 24.91 25.08 -1.37
CA CYS A 265 24.15 25.69 -0.31
C CYS A 265 25.00 25.76 0.97
N ASP A 266 24.99 26.91 1.62
CA ASP A 266 25.63 27.12 2.91
C ASP A 266 24.73 26.65 4.08
N ASP A 267 25.31 26.61 5.28
CA ASP A 267 24.61 26.22 6.53
C ASP A 267 23.44 27.16 6.89
N GLN A 268 23.23 28.23 6.12
CA GLN A 268 22.14 29.20 6.26
C GLN A 268 21.06 29.05 5.17
N ASN A 269 21.06 27.95 4.43
CA ASN A 269 20.15 27.66 3.32
C ASN A 269 20.25 28.63 2.13
N LYS A 270 21.40 29.25 1.90
CA LYS A 270 21.65 30.04 0.69
C LYS A 270 22.46 29.22 -0.30
N CYS A 271 21.78 28.78 -1.35
CA CYS A 271 22.35 28.09 -2.48
C CYS A 271 23.05 29.08 -3.41
N ARG A 272 24.36 28.91 -3.60
CA ARG A 272 25.17 29.73 -4.50
C ARG A 272 25.74 28.86 -5.60
N LYS A 273 25.79 29.40 -6.80
CA LYS A 273 26.60 28.86 -7.89
C LYS A 273 28.06 28.80 -7.43
N ILE A 274 28.70 27.63 -7.48
CA ILE A 274 30.16 27.54 -7.46
C ILE A 274 30.63 27.63 -8.91
N ASN A 275 31.57 28.52 -9.18
CA ASN A 275 32.31 28.56 -10.43
C ASN A 275 33.51 27.62 -10.36
#